data_AF-A0A519ELS0-F1
#
_entry.id   AF-A0A519ELS0-F1
#
_cell.length_a   1.000
_cell.length_b   1.000
_cell.length_c   1.000
_cell.angle_alpha   90.00
_cell.angle_beta   90.00
_cell.angle_gamma   90.00
#
_symmetry.space_group_name_H-M   'P 1'
#
loop_
_entity.id
_entity.type
_entity.pdbx_description
1 polymer ?
#
loop_
_entity_poly.entity_id
_entity_poly.type
_entity_poly.pdbx_seq_one_letter_code
_entity_poly.pdbx_strand_id
1 'polypeptide(L)'
;DGGIAADQRLGDEERAQRIYESNIQLIREADGVIANLAPFRGQEPDSGTVFEVGFATALGKPVVAYGVASGTYADRVCATIDCHTGADGVIRERASGVMVEGLGQRLNLMLTRSTAIAESAEAALARLARLLHAGQR
;
A
#
# COMPACT_ATOMS: atom_id res chain seq x y z
N ASP A 1 -10.44 -6.36 -13.39
CA ASP A 1 -9.32 -7.31 -13.50
C ASP A 1 -8.66 -7.20 -14.88
N GLY A 2 -7.88 -6.15 -15.13
CA GLY A 2 -6.84 -6.08 -16.17
C GLY A 2 -7.10 -6.66 -17.57
N GLY A 3 -8.33 -6.84 -18.04
CA GLY A 3 -8.62 -7.49 -19.33
C GLY A 3 -8.35 -9.00 -19.36
N ILE A 4 -8.36 -9.71 -18.23
CA ILE A 4 -8.05 -11.17 -18.14
C ILE A 4 -8.92 -12.02 -19.09
N ALA A 5 -10.11 -11.55 -19.45
CA ALA A 5 -11.02 -12.27 -20.32
C ALA A 5 -10.63 -12.30 -21.81
N ALA A 6 -9.65 -11.51 -22.27
CA ALA A 6 -9.50 -11.24 -23.70
C ALA A 6 -8.61 -12.20 -24.50
N ASP A 7 -7.75 -13.04 -23.89
CA ASP A 7 -6.91 -13.91 -24.72
C ASP A 7 -6.41 -15.18 -24.00
N GLN A 8 -7.22 -16.23 -24.05
CA GLN A 8 -6.85 -17.58 -23.59
C GLN A 8 -5.72 -18.24 -24.41
N ARG A 9 -5.16 -17.53 -25.41
CA ARG A 9 -4.09 -18.05 -26.29
C ARG A 9 -2.69 -17.56 -25.92
N LEU A 10 -2.56 -16.65 -24.96
CA LEU A 10 -1.27 -16.14 -24.52
C LEU A 10 -0.65 -17.08 -23.48
N GLY A 11 0.67 -17.23 -23.53
CA GLY A 11 1.40 -17.87 -22.44
C GLY A 11 1.32 -17.05 -21.15
N ASP A 12 1.53 -17.70 -20.00
CA ASP A 12 1.41 -17.05 -18.68
C ASP A 12 2.33 -15.82 -18.54
N GLU A 13 3.54 -15.87 -19.09
CA GLU A 13 4.50 -14.74 -19.08
C GLU A 13 3.96 -13.52 -19.85
N GLU A 14 3.43 -13.74 -21.06
CA GLU A 14 2.89 -12.66 -21.89
C GLU A 14 1.64 -12.05 -21.24
N ARG A 15 0.79 -12.90 -20.63
CA ARG A 15 -0.37 -12.41 -19.89
C ARG A 15 0.05 -11.56 -18.69
N ALA A 16 1.05 -11.98 -17.93
CA ALA A 16 1.56 -11.22 -16.80
C ALA A 16 2.13 -9.86 -17.23
N GLN A 17 2.92 -9.83 -18.31
CA GLN A 17 3.48 -8.60 -18.86
C GLN A 17 2.39 -7.62 -19.28
N ARG A 18 1.36 -8.09 -19.99
CA ARG A 18 0.24 -7.24 -20.43
C ARG A 18 -0.57 -6.66 -19.27
N ILE A 19 -0.80 -7.45 -18.22
CA ILE A 19 -1.50 -6.97 -17.02
C ILE A 19 -0.67 -5.87 -16.34
N TYR A 20 0.63 -6.11 -16.17
CA TYR A 20 1.55 -5.13 -15.58
C TYR A 20 1.54 -3.81 -16.38
N GLU A 21 1.74 -3.88 -17.70
CA GLU A 21 1.74 -2.70 -18.58
C GLU A 21 0.41 -1.95 -18.53
N SER A 22 -0.71 -2.68 -18.52
CA SER A 22 -2.05 -2.09 -18.41
C SER A 22 -2.25 -1.36 -17.08
N ASN A 23 -1.84 -1.95 -15.95
CA ASN A 23 -1.94 -1.29 -14.65
C ASN A 23 -1.04 -0.04 -14.58
N ILE A 24 0.20 -0.12 -15.08
CA ILE A 24 1.09 1.04 -15.16
C ILE A 24 0.46 2.17 -15.98
N GLN A 25 -0.14 1.84 -17.12
CA GLN A 25 -0.77 2.84 -17.98
C GLN A 25 -1.98 3.49 -17.29
N LEU A 26 -2.82 2.71 -16.62
CA LEU A 26 -3.95 3.24 -15.83
C LEU A 26 -3.48 4.21 -14.75
N ILE A 27 -2.37 3.91 -14.05
CA ILE A 27 -1.83 4.82 -13.03
C ILE A 27 -1.30 6.11 -13.69
N ARG A 28 -0.65 6.02 -14.84
CA ARG A 28 -0.17 7.20 -15.59
C ARG A 28 -1.32 8.11 -16.03
N GLU A 29 -2.43 7.53 -16.45
CA GLU A 29 -3.61 8.25 -16.93
C GLU A 29 -4.46 8.84 -15.79
N ALA A 30 -4.48 8.19 -14.61
CA ALA A 30 -5.30 8.63 -13.49
C ALA A 30 -4.84 9.98 -12.90
N ASP A 31 -5.76 10.85 -12.50
CA ASP A 31 -5.40 12.10 -11.81
C ASP A 31 -4.86 11.87 -10.39
N GLY A 32 -5.23 10.75 -9.76
CA GLY A 32 -4.78 10.34 -8.43
C GLY A 32 -5.21 8.90 -8.12
N VAL A 33 -4.72 8.36 -7.00
CA VAL A 33 -4.90 6.94 -6.64
C VAL A 33 -5.58 6.79 -5.29
N ILE A 34 -6.53 5.86 -5.22
CA ILE A 34 -7.08 5.36 -3.96
C ILE A 34 -6.56 3.94 -3.76
N ALA A 35 -5.89 3.69 -2.64
CA ALA A 35 -5.23 2.41 -2.39
C ALA A 35 -5.86 1.67 -1.20
N ASN A 36 -6.27 0.42 -1.40
CA ASN A 36 -6.69 -0.45 -0.29
C ASN A 36 -5.45 -1.06 0.36
N LEU A 37 -5.10 -0.60 1.56
CA LEU A 37 -3.97 -1.11 2.32
C LEU A 37 -4.40 -2.01 3.48
N ALA A 38 -5.53 -2.71 3.31
CA ALA A 38 -5.95 -3.76 4.23
C ALA A 38 -4.90 -4.88 4.33
N PRO A 39 -4.76 -5.52 5.51
CA PRO A 39 -3.86 -6.65 5.67
C PRO A 39 -4.16 -7.77 4.66
N PHE A 40 -3.14 -8.25 3.96
CA PHE A 40 -3.24 -9.26 2.92
C PHE A 40 -2.19 -10.35 3.11
N ARG A 41 -2.63 -11.58 3.42
CA ARG A 41 -1.75 -12.74 3.71
C ARG A 41 -0.74 -12.49 4.84
N GLY A 42 -1.07 -11.61 5.77
CA GLY A 42 -0.22 -11.20 6.89
C GLY A 42 -0.70 -9.90 7.49
N GLN A 43 0.18 -9.20 8.21
CA GLN A 43 -0.09 -7.87 8.80
C GLN A 43 0.21 -6.70 7.83
N GLU A 44 0.79 -7.02 6.67
CA GLU A 44 1.18 -6.06 5.63
C GLU A 44 0.12 -5.95 4.52
N PRO A 45 0.08 -4.82 3.80
CA PRO A 45 -0.71 -4.70 2.57
C PRO A 45 -0.21 -5.62 1.46
N ASP A 46 -1.04 -5.78 0.42
CA ASP A 46 -0.64 -6.45 -0.81
C ASP A 46 0.57 -5.75 -1.46
N SER A 47 1.61 -6.53 -1.79
CA SER A 47 2.84 -5.99 -2.39
C SER A 47 2.62 -5.36 -3.76
N GLY A 48 1.63 -5.83 -4.52
CA GLY A 48 1.24 -5.21 -5.79
C GLY A 48 0.71 -3.80 -5.57
N THR A 49 -0.21 -3.64 -4.62
CA THR A 49 -0.77 -2.34 -4.24
C THR A 49 0.32 -1.41 -3.68
N VAL A 50 1.26 -1.92 -2.89
CA VAL A 50 2.41 -1.13 -2.39
C VAL A 50 3.27 -0.59 -3.54
N PHE A 51 3.52 -1.43 -4.55
CA PHE A 51 4.24 -1.00 -5.76
C PHE A 51 3.50 0.11 -6.49
N GLU A 52 2.18 -0.02 -6.68
CA GLU A 52 1.34 0.97 -7.36
C GLU A 52 1.29 2.31 -6.60
N VAL A 53 1.23 2.27 -5.26
CA VAL A 53 1.33 3.47 -4.40
C VAL A 53 2.67 4.17 -4.59
N GLY A 54 3.77 3.42 -4.57
CA GLY A 54 5.11 3.97 -4.78
C GLY A 54 5.24 4.62 -6.17
N PHE A 55 4.73 3.94 -7.20
CA PHE A 55 4.76 4.43 -8.57
C PHE A 55 3.93 5.72 -8.75
N ALA A 56 2.71 5.76 -8.22
CA ALA A 56 1.86 6.95 -8.25
C ALA A 56 2.50 8.13 -7.50
N THR A 57 3.08 7.87 -6.32
CA THR A 57 3.81 8.87 -5.53
C THR A 57 4.98 9.45 -6.31
N ALA A 58 5.77 8.61 -6.99
CA ALA A 58 6.91 9.05 -7.79
C ALA A 58 6.50 9.90 -9.01
N LEU A 59 5.28 9.69 -9.54
CA LEU A 59 4.69 10.54 -10.58
C LEU A 59 4.11 11.85 -10.04
N GLY A 60 4.20 12.11 -8.74
CA GLY A 60 3.62 13.30 -8.10
C GLY A 60 2.08 13.27 -8.01
N LYS A 61 1.46 12.10 -8.21
CA LYS A 61 0.00 11.95 -8.12
C LYS A 61 -0.42 11.85 -6.66
N PRO A 62 -1.50 12.53 -6.23
CA PRO A 62 -2.01 12.38 -4.88
C PRO A 62 -2.52 10.95 -4.65
N VAL A 63 -2.12 10.36 -3.53
CA VAL A 63 -2.54 9.01 -3.10
C VAL A 63 -3.29 9.09 -1.78
N VAL A 64 -4.47 8.46 -1.72
CA VAL A 64 -5.24 8.30 -0.48
C VAL A 64 -5.46 6.82 -0.20
N ALA A 65 -4.88 6.33 0.88
CA ALA A 65 -5.04 4.97 1.35
C ALA A 65 -6.29 4.82 2.23
N TYR A 66 -6.87 3.62 2.25
CA TYR A 66 -7.89 3.20 3.21
C TYR A 66 -7.65 1.74 3.62
N GLY A 67 -8.44 1.22 4.56
CA GLY A 67 -8.30 -0.16 5.05
C GLY A 67 -7.12 -0.39 5.99
N VAL A 68 -6.39 0.68 6.34
CA VAL A 68 -5.26 0.61 7.26
C VAL A 68 -5.78 0.27 8.66
N ALA A 69 -5.29 -0.80 9.26
CA ALA A 69 -5.69 -1.18 10.62
C ALA A 69 -5.34 -0.08 11.64
N SER A 70 -6.12 -0.01 12.73
CA SER A 70 -5.81 0.87 13.87
C SER A 70 -4.62 0.34 14.67
N GLY A 71 -4.12 1.16 15.60
CA GLY A 71 -2.92 0.84 16.38
C GLY A 71 -1.63 0.91 15.55
N THR A 72 -0.50 0.70 16.22
CA THR A 72 0.80 0.72 15.55
C THR A 72 1.04 -0.60 14.81
N TYR A 73 1.83 -0.55 13.73
CA TYR A 73 2.24 -1.74 13.01
C TYR A 73 3.00 -2.72 13.91
N ALA A 74 3.92 -2.22 14.74
CA ALA A 74 4.67 -3.03 15.69
C ALA A 74 3.75 -3.78 16.67
N ASP A 75 2.74 -3.12 17.24
CA ASP A 75 1.81 -3.79 18.16
C ASP A 75 1.07 -4.94 17.47
N ARG A 76 0.62 -4.75 16.23
CA ARG A 76 -0.09 -5.79 15.48
C ARG A 76 0.80 -6.96 15.09
N VAL A 77 2.05 -6.68 14.70
CA VAL A 77 3.04 -7.72 14.44
C VAL A 77 3.34 -8.51 15.71
N CYS A 78 3.67 -7.83 16.81
CA CYS A 78 4.00 -8.46 18.09
C CYS A 78 2.84 -9.24 18.72
N ALA A 79 1.59 -8.90 18.37
CA ALA A 79 0.42 -9.66 18.79
C ALA A 79 0.29 -11.03 18.10
N THR A 80 0.99 -11.24 16.99
CA THR A 80 0.89 -12.48 16.18
C THR A 80 2.22 -13.21 15.99
N ILE A 81 3.34 -12.49 16.09
CA ILE A 81 4.71 -13.00 15.96
C ILE A 81 5.42 -12.73 17.29
N ASP A 82 6.10 -13.75 17.84
CA ASP A 82 6.89 -13.58 19.06
C ASP A 82 8.02 -12.58 18.80
N CYS A 83 7.95 -11.47 19.51
CA CYS A 83 8.84 -10.34 19.38
C CYS A 83 9.47 -10.01 20.74
N HIS A 84 10.61 -9.35 20.68
CA HIS A 84 11.28 -8.81 21.86
C HIS A 84 11.86 -7.44 21.56
N THR A 85 11.96 -6.63 22.60
CA THR A 85 12.67 -5.34 22.54
C THR A 85 14.11 -5.58 22.98
N GLY A 86 15.06 -5.28 22.09
CA GLY A 86 16.48 -5.34 22.40
C GLY A 86 16.90 -4.28 23.41
N ALA A 87 18.13 -4.39 23.93
CA ALA A 87 18.74 -3.36 24.78
C ALA A 87 18.94 -2.02 24.06
N ASP A 88 18.94 -2.04 22.71
CA ASP A 88 18.96 -0.88 21.83
C ASP A 88 17.56 -0.22 21.66
N GLY A 89 16.52 -0.78 22.29
CA GLY A 89 15.15 -0.31 22.16
C GLY A 89 14.46 -0.74 20.87
N VAL A 90 15.12 -1.54 20.02
CA VAL A 90 14.57 -1.96 18.73
C VAL A 90 13.76 -3.25 18.91
N ILE A 91 12.57 -3.28 18.32
CA ILE A 91 11.71 -4.46 18.31
C ILE A 91 12.19 -5.42 17.22
N ARG A 92 12.37 -6.69 17.57
CA ARG A 92 12.78 -7.75 16.64
C ARG A 92 11.95 -9.00 16.86
N GLU A 93 11.64 -9.67 15.76
CA GLU A 93 11.12 -11.03 15.81
C GLU A 93 12.15 -11.93 16.52
N ARG A 94 11.71 -12.70 17.51
CA ARG A 94 12.62 -13.55 18.28
C ARG A 94 13.23 -14.65 17.43
N ALA A 95 12.44 -15.23 16.52
CA ALA A 95 12.87 -16.36 15.70
C ALA A 95 13.85 -15.97 14.59
N SER A 96 13.61 -14.86 13.89
CA SER A 96 14.38 -14.46 12.71
C SER A 96 15.42 -13.37 13.00
N GLY A 97 15.27 -12.63 14.10
CA GLY A 97 16.05 -11.42 14.39
C GLY A 97 15.70 -10.23 13.51
N VAL A 98 14.70 -10.35 12.61
CA VAL A 98 14.27 -9.27 11.71
C VAL A 98 13.66 -8.14 12.53
N MET A 99 14.01 -6.91 12.16
CA MET A 99 13.46 -5.71 12.78
C MET A 99 11.98 -5.56 12.45
N VAL A 100 11.17 -5.36 13.47
CA VAL A 100 9.79 -4.92 13.30
C VAL A 100 9.80 -3.41 13.32
N GLU A 101 9.51 -2.81 12.17
CA GLU A 101 9.37 -1.37 12.08
C GLU A 101 8.24 -0.89 12.99
N GLY A 102 8.41 0.24 13.66
CA GLY A 102 7.50 0.58 14.75
C GLY A 102 7.55 2.03 15.16
N LEU A 103 7.86 2.95 14.25
CA LEU A 103 7.99 4.40 14.48
C LEU A 103 6.66 5.09 14.88
N GLY A 104 5.82 4.42 15.69
CA GLY A 104 4.45 4.78 16.04
C GLY A 104 3.47 4.72 14.86
N GLN A 105 3.91 4.27 13.69
CA GLN A 105 3.12 4.32 12.45
C GLN A 105 2.18 3.12 12.34
N ARG A 106 1.07 3.32 11.63
CA ARG A 106 0.07 2.27 11.38
C ARG A 106 0.54 1.22 10.36
N LEU A 107 1.52 1.54 9.52
CA LEU A 107 2.16 0.69 8.51
C LEU A 107 3.64 1.11 8.38
N ASN A 108 4.39 0.45 7.51
CA ASN A 108 5.72 0.88 7.06
C ASN A 108 5.75 2.40 6.76
N LEU A 109 6.85 3.08 7.15
CA LEU A 109 6.97 4.53 7.05
C LEU A 109 6.80 5.02 5.62
N MET A 110 7.22 4.25 4.61
CA MET A 110 7.15 4.70 3.22
C MET A 110 5.70 4.95 2.82
N LEU A 111 4.76 4.13 3.28
CA LEU A 111 3.33 4.27 3.00
C LEU A 111 2.69 5.37 3.83
N THR A 112 2.95 5.41 5.14
CA THR A 112 2.33 6.39 6.05
C THR A 112 2.82 7.81 5.82
N ARG A 113 4.01 7.99 5.24
CA ARG A 113 4.58 9.30 4.92
C ARG A 113 4.29 9.78 3.51
N SER A 114 3.93 8.89 2.58
CA SER A 114 3.62 9.25 1.19
C SER A 114 2.13 9.34 0.87
N THR A 115 1.27 8.77 1.73
CA THR A 115 -0.18 8.70 1.47
C THR A 115 -0.98 9.38 2.58
N ALA A 116 -2.12 9.98 2.21
CA ALA A 116 -3.14 10.33 3.21
C ALA A 116 -3.91 9.05 3.58
N ILE A 117 -4.27 8.87 4.85
CA ILE A 117 -5.04 7.69 5.30
C ILE A 117 -6.47 8.13 5.62
N ALA A 118 -7.44 7.41 5.06
CA ALA A 118 -8.87 7.59 5.30
C ALA A 118 -9.49 6.34 5.94
N GLU A 119 -10.60 6.53 6.64
CA GLU A 119 -11.27 5.47 7.39
C GLU A 119 -12.06 4.49 6.50
N SER A 120 -12.44 4.91 5.28
CA SER A 120 -13.17 4.07 4.31
C SER A 120 -12.82 4.45 2.87
N ALA A 121 -13.27 3.63 1.92
CA ALA A 121 -13.11 3.90 0.49
C ALA A 121 -13.83 5.20 0.06
N GLU A 122 -15.04 5.44 0.58
CA GLU A 122 -15.84 6.65 0.32
C GLU A 122 -15.14 7.89 0.89
N ALA A 123 -14.60 7.78 2.11
CA ALA A 123 -13.82 8.86 2.71
C ALA A 123 -12.53 9.14 1.93
N ALA A 124 -11.87 8.09 1.41
CA ALA A 124 -10.70 8.23 0.55
C ALA A 124 -11.04 8.95 -0.76
N LEU A 125 -12.15 8.59 -1.40
CA LEU A 125 -12.65 9.25 -2.60
C LEU A 125 -12.94 10.74 -2.36
N ALA A 126 -13.68 11.06 -1.30
CA ALA A 126 -13.99 12.44 -0.95
C ALA A 126 -12.73 13.26 -0.58
N ARG A 127 -11.72 12.62 0.03
CA ARG A 127 -10.42 13.24 0.32
C ARG A 127 -9.64 13.50 -0.97
N LEU A 128 -9.57 12.51 -1.87
CA LEU A 128 -8.85 12.63 -3.14
C LEU A 128 -9.45 13.74 -4.01
N ALA A 129 -10.79 13.78 -4.14
CA ALA A 129 -11.48 14.84 -4.86
C ALA A 129 -11.10 16.24 -4.35
N ARG A 130 -10.96 16.42 -3.02
CA ARG A 130 -10.52 17.71 -2.43
C ARG A 130 -9.07 18.04 -2.76
N LEU A 131 -8.17 17.06 -2.79
CA LEU A 131 -6.76 17.26 -3.15
C LEU A 131 -6.63 17.71 -4.60
N LEU A 132 -7.37 17.06 -5.51
CA LEU A 132 -7.35 17.41 -6.94
C LEU A 132 -7.86 18.83 -7.20
N HIS A 133 -8.96 19.24 -6.57
CA HIS A 133 -9.46 20.62 -6.69
C HIS A 133 -8.50 21.67 -6.08
N ALA A 134 -7.70 21.30 -5.07
CA ALA A 134 -6.77 22.22 -4.43
C ALA A 134 -5.51 22.47 -5.29
N GLY A 135 -5.05 21.48 -6.05
CA GLY A 135 -3.89 21.58 -6.94
C GLY A 135 -4.18 22.21 -8.31
N GLN A 136 -5.45 22.46 -8.64
CA GLN A 136 -5.88 23.13 -9.87
C GLN A 136 -5.97 24.67 -9.75
N ARG A 137 -5.63 25.22 -8.57
CA ARG A 137 -5.54 26.67 -8.31
C ARG A 137 -4.10 27.10 -8.22
#